data_AF-A0A8T5KKL2-F1
#
_entry.id   AF-A0A8T5KKL2-F1
#
_cell.length_a   1.000
_cell.length_b   1.000
_cell.length_c   1.000
_cell.angle_alpha   90.00
_cell.angle_beta   90.00
_cell.angle_gamma   90.00
#
_symmetry.space_group_name_H-M   'P 1'
#
loop_
_entity.id
_entity.type
_entity.pdbx_description
1 polymer ?
#
loop_
_entity_poly.entity_id
_entity_poly.type
_entity_poly.pdbx_seq_one_letter_code
_entity_poly.pdbx_strand_id
1 'polypeptide(L)'
;MLMEAYTIIGILGVLGLFLVFVVGMSLPTAGVSISPEQFFLFSFVVMPGMSFLFLFAGDMVQFNYPISNWKPYYVFFGFLPFGGLLATQIVLPFFNESFLLVPALMNSIIWVRTSLGFAEGTEAAIGVTFTLIFVAIPGWVADYYTSGRDGNLQNGITLFLRDLVEVRKSGMSPEKSIAALSGRNYKGFGRYLKDISTKINWGYPLRQIYKEFAASANNWLALVNIYLLLDTIEVGGGTVDSIESLAEFSESSKQLEEEKKAVLMPLVIVPYIGAALLTGTTVMFLGFFGGSNLGVSIQQVMLYRVLLTPLSIHCFTLGLVTGKIVSGRVSAGFKHAVILSLVALGGIWLVSSMDMGGGLI
;
A
#
# COMPACT_ATOMS: atom_id res chain seq x y z
N MET A 1 8.80 15.94 4.51
CA MET A 1 9.96 15.71 3.63
C MET A 1 9.82 14.51 2.69
N LEU A 2 9.76 13.24 3.15
CA LEU A 2 9.70 12.10 2.20
C LEU A 2 8.46 12.09 1.29
N MET A 3 7.26 12.36 1.84
CA MET A 3 6.03 12.53 1.03
C MET A 3 6.16 13.66 -0.01
N GLU A 4 6.74 14.78 0.39
CA GLU A 4 6.90 15.95 -0.47
C GLU A 4 7.90 15.66 -1.60
N ALA A 5 9.02 15.02 -1.28
CA ALA A 5 9.99 14.57 -2.26
C ALA A 5 9.38 13.56 -3.23
N TYR A 6 8.57 12.61 -2.75
CA TYR A 6 7.86 11.68 -3.61
C TYR A 6 6.84 12.38 -4.50
N THR A 7 6.14 13.39 -3.98
CA THR A 7 5.19 14.17 -4.76
C THR A 7 5.91 14.94 -5.88
N ILE A 8 7.02 15.61 -5.56
CA ILE A 8 7.76 16.40 -6.55
C ILE A 8 8.38 15.49 -7.62
N ILE A 9 9.06 14.42 -7.21
CA ILE A 9 9.83 13.60 -8.14
C ILE A 9 8.95 12.52 -8.79
N GLY A 10 8.18 11.80 -7.98
CA GLY A 10 7.40 10.64 -8.41
C GLY A 10 6.07 11.00 -9.08
N ILE A 11 5.48 12.17 -8.78
CA ILE A 11 4.22 12.61 -9.39
C ILE A 11 4.47 13.70 -10.41
N LEU A 12 4.98 14.87 -9.99
CA LEU A 12 5.16 16.03 -10.87
C LEU A 12 6.25 15.78 -11.93
N GLY A 13 7.38 15.19 -11.53
CA GLY A 13 8.47 14.84 -12.44
C GLY A 13 8.04 13.78 -13.47
N VAL A 14 7.36 12.72 -13.02
CA VAL A 14 6.81 11.70 -13.91
C VAL A 14 5.78 12.29 -14.85
N LEU A 15 4.84 13.09 -14.36
CA LEU A 15 3.82 13.75 -15.19
C LEU A 15 4.47 14.64 -16.25
N GLY A 16 5.45 15.48 -15.88
CA GLY A 16 6.16 16.33 -16.83
C GLY A 16 6.88 15.56 -17.92
N LEU A 17 7.65 14.53 -17.55
CA LEU A 17 8.34 13.67 -18.52
C LEU A 17 7.33 12.90 -19.39
N PHE A 18 6.29 12.34 -18.78
CA PHE A 18 5.25 11.61 -19.48
C PHE A 18 4.56 12.48 -20.53
N LEU A 19 4.25 13.75 -20.23
CA LEU A 19 3.69 14.70 -21.19
C LEU A 19 4.65 14.98 -22.36
N VAL A 20 5.95 15.13 -22.10
CA VAL A 20 6.96 15.30 -23.16
C VAL A 20 6.95 14.09 -24.12
N PHE A 21 6.84 12.87 -23.59
CA PHE A 21 6.73 11.66 -24.41
C PHE A 21 5.41 11.61 -25.20
N VAL A 22 4.28 11.96 -24.57
CA VAL A 22 2.98 12.00 -25.24
C VAL A 22 3.02 12.97 -26.43
N VAL A 23 3.55 14.18 -26.24
CA VAL A 23 3.68 15.18 -27.31
C VAL A 23 4.66 14.71 -28.38
N GLY A 24 5.83 14.18 -28.01
CA GLY A 24 6.83 13.70 -28.97
C GLY A 24 6.33 12.55 -29.85
N MET A 25 5.57 11.61 -29.30
CA MET A 25 4.96 10.51 -30.07
C MET A 25 3.75 10.96 -30.91
N SER A 26 3.03 11.99 -30.44
CA SER A 26 1.85 12.51 -31.15
C SER A 26 2.19 13.54 -32.23
N LEU A 27 3.36 14.20 -32.17
CA LEU A 27 3.82 15.18 -33.16
C LEU A 27 5.28 14.93 -33.59
N PRO A 28 5.54 13.93 -34.44
CA PRO A 28 6.90 13.56 -34.85
C PRO A 28 7.67 14.70 -35.57
N THR A 29 6.95 15.65 -36.18
CA THR A 29 7.51 16.77 -36.94
C THR A 29 7.89 18.00 -36.09
N ALA A 30 7.54 18.03 -34.80
CA ALA A 30 7.76 19.17 -33.90
C ALA A 30 9.17 19.22 -33.26
N GLY A 31 10.14 18.45 -33.78
CA GLY A 31 11.56 18.54 -33.38
C GLY A 31 11.95 17.81 -32.10
N VAL A 32 11.02 17.15 -31.42
CA VAL A 32 11.29 16.25 -30.28
C VAL A 32 11.09 14.82 -30.73
N SER A 33 12.04 14.27 -31.50
CA SER A 33 12.00 12.89 -31.98
C SER A 33 12.41 11.92 -30.88
N ILE A 34 11.51 11.69 -29.94
CA ILE A 34 11.70 10.67 -28.90
C ILE A 34 11.30 9.32 -29.47
N SER A 35 12.19 8.32 -29.35
CA SER A 35 11.88 6.98 -29.86
C SER A 35 10.85 6.27 -28.98
N PRO A 36 9.95 5.44 -29.55
CA PRO A 36 9.05 4.59 -28.78
C PRO A 36 9.78 3.68 -27.78
N GLU A 37 11.02 3.30 -28.08
CA GLU A 37 11.89 2.53 -27.18
C GLU A 37 12.29 3.30 -25.92
N GLN A 38 12.63 4.59 -26.05
CA GLN A 38 12.93 5.45 -24.91
C GLN A 38 11.71 5.62 -24.01
N PHE A 39 10.52 5.78 -24.61
CA PHE A 39 9.28 5.81 -23.85
C PHE A 39 9.02 4.48 -23.13
N PHE A 40 9.20 3.35 -23.80
CA PHE A 40 9.02 2.04 -23.19
C PHE A 40 9.96 1.84 -21.99
N LEU A 41 11.24 2.15 -22.14
CA LEU A 41 12.23 2.08 -21.06
C LEU A 41 11.87 3.01 -19.90
N PHE A 42 11.53 4.26 -20.18
CA PHE A 42 11.10 5.20 -19.16
C PHE A 42 9.87 4.68 -18.42
N SER A 43 8.84 4.27 -19.15
CA SER A 43 7.53 3.98 -18.61
C SER A 43 7.43 2.65 -17.87
N PHE A 44 8.10 1.60 -18.36
CA PHE A 44 8.05 0.27 -17.75
C PHE A 44 9.21 -0.01 -16.80
N VAL A 45 10.34 0.71 -16.91
CA VAL A 45 11.51 0.48 -16.06
C VAL A 45 11.73 1.65 -15.11
N VAL A 46 11.86 2.87 -15.63
CA VAL A 46 12.19 4.05 -14.79
C VAL A 46 11.04 4.42 -13.86
N MET A 47 9.79 4.52 -14.35
CA MET A 47 8.66 4.93 -13.49
C MET A 47 8.43 3.95 -12.32
N PRO A 48 8.34 2.62 -12.53
CA PRO A 48 8.21 1.68 -11.42
C PRO A 48 9.48 1.66 -10.55
N GLY A 49 10.66 1.76 -11.17
CA GLY A 49 11.95 1.84 -10.46
C GLY A 49 12.02 3.01 -9.50
N MET A 50 11.51 4.18 -9.89
CA MET A 50 11.40 5.35 -9.02
C MET A 50 10.44 5.07 -7.85
N SER A 51 9.28 4.46 -8.09
CA SER A 51 8.40 4.04 -6.99
C SER A 51 9.10 3.07 -6.03
N PHE A 52 9.87 2.11 -6.52
CA PHE A 52 10.65 1.19 -5.68
C PHE A 52 11.75 1.91 -4.88
N LEU A 53 12.45 2.88 -5.48
CA LEU A 53 13.41 3.72 -4.75
C LEU A 53 12.74 4.46 -3.60
N PHE A 54 11.52 4.98 -3.78
CA PHE A 54 10.78 5.64 -2.71
C PHE A 54 10.21 4.68 -1.66
N LEU A 55 9.85 3.46 -2.03
CA LEU A 55 9.53 2.41 -1.06
C LEU A 55 10.74 2.13 -0.16
N PHE A 56 11.91 1.96 -0.77
CA PHE A 56 13.17 1.70 -0.06
C PHE A 56 13.63 2.90 0.77
N ALA A 57 13.55 4.12 0.24
CA ALA A 57 13.84 5.33 1.00
C ALA A 57 12.85 5.51 2.18
N GLY A 58 11.60 5.09 2.01
CA GLY A 58 10.62 5.02 3.08
C GLY A 58 11.06 4.10 4.22
N ASP A 59 11.61 2.93 3.89
CA ASP A 59 12.20 2.02 4.88
C ASP A 59 13.42 2.63 5.58
N MET A 60 14.26 3.39 4.90
CA MET A 60 15.46 3.98 5.51
C MET A 60 15.17 5.16 6.43
N VAL A 61 14.14 5.95 6.11
CA VAL A 61 13.82 7.19 6.86
C VAL A 61 12.87 6.92 8.03
N GLN A 62 12.03 5.89 7.94
CA GLN A 62 11.11 5.54 9.02
C GLN A 62 11.79 4.64 10.04
N PHE A 63 11.48 4.82 11.33
CA PHE A 63 11.87 3.86 12.36
C PHE A 63 11.22 2.50 12.06
N ASN A 64 12.01 1.57 11.53
CA ASN A 64 11.56 0.22 11.30
C ASN A 64 11.53 -0.53 12.63
N TYR A 65 10.35 -1.01 12.99
CA TYR A 65 10.22 -1.95 14.08
C TYR A 65 10.76 -3.32 13.63
N PRO A 66 11.59 -3.99 14.43
CA PRO A 66 12.25 -5.25 14.06
C PRO A 66 11.31 -6.46 13.99
N ILE A 67 9.98 -6.25 13.96
CA ILE A 67 8.99 -7.29 13.75
C ILE A 67 8.28 -7.04 12.43
N SER A 68 8.56 -7.89 11.46
CA SER A 68 7.88 -7.88 10.18
C SER A 68 6.71 -8.84 10.20
N ASN A 69 5.49 -8.30 10.08
CA ASN A 69 4.30 -9.11 9.92
C ASN A 69 4.17 -9.55 8.46
N TRP A 70 4.77 -10.69 8.12
CA TRP A 70 4.84 -11.20 6.75
C TRP A 70 3.51 -11.76 6.23
N LYS A 71 2.48 -11.93 7.07
CA LYS A 71 1.22 -12.61 6.69
C LYS A 71 0.53 -11.97 5.47
N PRO A 72 0.35 -10.64 5.39
CA PRO A 72 -0.27 -10.02 4.20
C PRO A 72 0.58 -10.20 2.94
N TYR A 73 1.90 -10.27 3.09
CA TYR A 73 2.84 -10.44 1.98
C TYR A 73 2.84 -11.87 1.45
N TYR A 74 2.74 -12.89 2.31
CA TYR A 74 2.61 -14.28 1.84
C TYR A 74 1.36 -14.49 1.00
N VAL A 75 0.23 -13.88 1.40
CA VAL A 75 -1.01 -13.92 0.62
C VAL A 75 -0.78 -13.22 -0.73
N PHE A 76 -0.19 -12.03 -0.74
CA PHE A 76 0.13 -11.33 -1.99
C PHE A 76 1.05 -12.14 -2.93
N PHE A 77 2.16 -12.69 -2.40
CA PHE A 77 3.09 -13.50 -3.18
C PHE A 77 2.48 -14.80 -3.68
N GLY A 78 1.55 -15.40 -2.93
CA GLY A 78 0.80 -16.58 -3.37
C GLY A 78 -0.10 -16.32 -4.59
N PHE A 79 -0.63 -15.10 -4.73
CA PHE A 79 -1.44 -14.69 -5.88
C PHE A 79 -0.63 -14.14 -7.05
N LEU A 80 0.64 -13.77 -6.83
CA LEU A 80 1.56 -13.28 -7.86
C LEU A 80 1.72 -14.24 -9.07
N PRO A 81 1.89 -15.58 -8.93
CA PRO A 81 1.99 -16.47 -10.09
C PRO A 81 0.68 -16.49 -10.91
N PHE A 82 -0.47 -16.42 -10.27
CA PHE A 82 -1.77 -16.30 -10.97
C PHE A 82 -1.88 -14.95 -11.68
N GLY A 83 -1.44 -13.87 -11.04
CA GLY A 83 -1.33 -12.56 -11.67
C GLY A 83 -0.38 -12.55 -12.86
N GLY A 84 0.76 -13.23 -12.75
CA GLY A 84 1.72 -13.40 -13.84
C GLY A 84 1.11 -14.11 -15.03
N LEU A 85 0.39 -15.22 -14.80
CA LEU A 85 -0.36 -15.95 -15.82
C LEU A 85 -1.44 -15.06 -16.46
N LEU A 86 -2.22 -14.33 -15.66
CA LEU A 86 -3.21 -13.40 -16.17
C LEU A 86 -2.54 -12.32 -17.04
N ALA A 87 -1.46 -11.68 -16.57
CA ALA A 87 -0.72 -10.69 -17.36
C ALA A 87 -0.16 -11.27 -18.68
N THR A 88 0.35 -12.50 -18.66
CA THR A 88 0.85 -13.17 -19.89
C THR A 88 -0.27 -13.46 -20.88
N GLN A 89 -1.51 -13.71 -20.41
CA GLN A 89 -2.64 -14.06 -21.27
C GLN A 89 -3.54 -12.86 -21.63
N ILE A 90 -3.47 -11.78 -20.87
CA ILE A 90 -4.36 -10.62 -21.01
C ILE A 90 -3.60 -9.38 -21.50
N VAL A 91 -2.28 -9.28 -21.33
CA VAL A 91 -1.53 -8.06 -21.67
C VAL A 91 -0.60 -8.29 -22.85
N LEU A 92 0.22 -9.34 -22.77
CA LEU A 92 1.23 -9.66 -23.80
C LEU A 92 0.65 -10.09 -25.17
N PRO A 93 -0.50 -10.80 -25.26
CA PRO A 93 -1.02 -11.24 -26.56
C PRO A 93 -1.43 -10.07 -27.44
N PHE A 94 -1.79 -8.94 -26.84
CA PHE A 94 -2.00 -7.73 -27.61
C PHE A 94 -0.67 -7.26 -28.23
N PHE A 95 0.50 -7.40 -27.56
CA PHE A 95 1.80 -6.84 -28.04
C PHE A 95 2.44 -7.77 -29.06
N ASN A 96 2.24 -9.08 -28.90
CA ASN A 96 2.66 -10.08 -29.85
C ASN A 96 1.74 -11.30 -29.72
N GLU A 97 1.06 -11.67 -30.81
CA GLU A 97 0.10 -12.78 -30.86
C GLU A 97 0.73 -14.14 -30.51
N SER A 98 2.06 -14.25 -30.56
CA SER A 98 2.81 -15.48 -30.23
C SER A 98 2.65 -15.94 -28.78
N PHE A 99 2.23 -15.06 -27.86
CA PHE A 99 2.08 -15.38 -26.42
C PHE A 99 0.67 -15.90 -26.04
N LEU A 100 -0.23 -16.03 -27.02
CA LEU A 100 -1.61 -16.41 -26.78
C LEU A 100 -1.75 -17.92 -26.55
N LEU A 101 -1.97 -18.33 -25.30
CA LEU A 101 -2.22 -19.73 -24.92
C LEU A 101 -3.72 -19.97 -24.66
N VAL A 102 -4.45 -18.97 -24.14
CA VAL A 102 -5.87 -19.09 -23.79
C VAL A 102 -6.69 -17.96 -24.43
N PRO A 103 -7.34 -18.19 -25.59
CA PRO A 103 -8.14 -17.17 -26.27
C PRO A 103 -9.31 -16.62 -25.45
N ALA A 104 -9.86 -17.43 -24.53
CA ALA A 104 -11.00 -17.05 -23.70
C ALA A 104 -10.72 -15.84 -22.78
N LEU A 105 -9.49 -15.70 -22.28
CA LEU A 105 -9.12 -14.58 -21.40
C LEU A 105 -8.92 -13.26 -22.18
N MET A 106 -8.43 -13.35 -23.42
CA MET A 106 -8.36 -12.19 -24.30
C MET A 106 -9.77 -11.74 -24.70
N ASN A 107 -10.63 -12.69 -25.05
CA ASN A 107 -12.02 -12.43 -25.43
C ASN A 107 -12.84 -11.85 -24.29
N SER A 108 -12.57 -12.21 -23.03
CA SER A 108 -13.27 -11.60 -21.89
C SER A 108 -12.91 -10.12 -21.73
N ILE A 109 -11.67 -9.72 -22.00
CA ILE A 109 -11.26 -8.30 -21.96
C ILE A 109 -11.85 -7.52 -23.13
N ILE A 110 -11.90 -8.10 -24.32
CA ILE A 110 -12.58 -7.51 -25.48
C ILE A 110 -14.09 -7.38 -25.21
N TRP A 111 -14.69 -8.38 -24.54
CA TRP A 111 -16.09 -8.32 -24.10
C TRP A 111 -16.31 -7.21 -23.07
N VAL A 112 -15.42 -7.05 -22.09
CA VAL A 112 -15.46 -5.94 -21.12
C VAL A 112 -15.33 -4.59 -21.83
N ARG A 113 -14.39 -4.47 -22.79
CA ARG A 113 -14.18 -3.28 -23.61
C ARG A 113 -15.47 -2.89 -24.35
N THR A 114 -16.03 -3.82 -25.11
CA THR A 114 -17.22 -3.58 -25.94
C THR A 114 -18.48 -3.33 -25.10
N SER A 115 -18.61 -3.99 -23.95
CA SER A 115 -19.77 -3.85 -23.07
C SER A 115 -19.75 -2.53 -22.28
N LEU A 116 -18.57 -2.01 -21.94
CA LEU A 116 -18.40 -0.74 -21.23
C LEU A 116 -18.12 0.46 -22.17
N GLY A 117 -18.02 0.22 -23.48
CA GLY A 117 -17.83 1.27 -24.49
C GLY A 117 -16.44 1.88 -24.50
N PHE A 118 -15.38 1.11 -24.22
CA PHE A 118 -14.01 1.61 -24.26
C PHE A 118 -13.44 1.72 -25.69
N ALA A 119 -12.57 2.70 -25.93
CA ALA A 119 -11.88 2.92 -27.20
C ALA A 119 -10.91 1.77 -27.55
N GLU A 120 -10.71 1.52 -28.85
CA GLU A 120 -9.78 0.49 -29.32
C GLU A 120 -8.33 0.84 -28.98
N GLY A 121 -7.56 -0.14 -28.49
CA GLY A 121 -6.20 0.05 -27.98
C GLY A 121 -6.12 0.16 -26.44
N THR A 122 -7.25 0.31 -25.75
CA THR A 122 -7.30 0.35 -24.27
C THR A 122 -7.23 -1.04 -23.62
N GLU A 123 -7.30 -2.12 -24.40
CA GLU A 123 -7.45 -3.49 -23.89
C GLU A 123 -6.29 -3.90 -22.98
N ALA A 124 -5.06 -3.53 -23.37
CA ALA A 124 -3.87 -3.83 -22.59
C ALA A 124 -3.86 -3.09 -21.23
N ALA A 125 -4.29 -1.83 -21.20
CA ALA A 125 -4.37 -1.04 -19.96
C ALA A 125 -5.45 -1.59 -19.00
N ILE A 126 -6.62 -1.92 -19.54
CA ILE A 126 -7.72 -2.56 -18.80
C ILE A 126 -7.23 -3.89 -18.22
N GLY A 127 -6.58 -4.71 -19.05
CA GLY A 127 -6.03 -6.01 -18.68
C GLY A 127 -4.99 -5.96 -17.57
N VAL A 128 -4.04 -5.03 -17.66
CA VAL A 128 -3.06 -4.77 -16.59
C VAL A 128 -3.78 -4.37 -15.31
N THR A 129 -4.73 -3.45 -15.40
CA THR A 129 -5.45 -2.92 -14.23
C THR A 129 -6.22 -4.02 -13.49
N PHE A 130 -6.96 -4.86 -14.23
CA PHE A 130 -7.67 -6.00 -13.63
C PHE A 130 -6.71 -7.00 -12.98
N THR A 131 -5.58 -7.29 -13.64
CA THR A 131 -4.57 -8.20 -13.11
C THR A 131 -3.99 -7.67 -11.80
N LEU A 132 -3.63 -6.39 -11.75
CA LEU A 132 -3.08 -5.75 -10.55
C LEU A 132 -4.09 -5.70 -9.40
N ILE A 133 -5.35 -5.39 -9.69
CA ILE A 133 -6.44 -5.42 -8.70
C ILE A 133 -6.65 -6.84 -8.17
N PHE A 134 -6.68 -7.83 -9.05
CA PHE A 134 -6.86 -9.24 -8.67
C PHE A 134 -5.77 -9.71 -7.68
N VAL A 135 -4.51 -9.33 -7.92
CA VAL A 135 -3.41 -9.68 -7.01
C VAL A 135 -3.45 -8.87 -5.71
N ALA A 136 -3.88 -7.60 -5.75
CA ALA A 136 -3.86 -6.72 -4.58
C ALA A 136 -5.03 -6.91 -3.61
N ILE A 137 -6.21 -7.35 -4.08
CA ILE A 137 -7.39 -7.57 -3.21
C ILE A 137 -7.11 -8.57 -2.07
N PRO A 138 -6.57 -9.78 -2.33
CA PRO A 138 -6.24 -10.72 -1.25
C PRO A 138 -5.26 -10.15 -0.24
N GLY A 139 -4.25 -9.41 -0.72
CA GLY A 139 -3.29 -8.71 0.13
C GLY A 139 -3.94 -7.64 1.01
N TRP A 140 -4.85 -6.84 0.45
CA TRP A 140 -5.61 -5.84 1.20
C TRP A 140 -6.49 -6.48 2.28
N VAL A 141 -7.23 -7.54 1.95
CA VAL A 141 -8.08 -8.26 2.92
C VAL A 141 -7.23 -8.83 4.06
N ALA A 142 -6.09 -9.45 3.74
CA ALA A 142 -5.18 -9.99 4.75
C ALA A 142 -4.61 -8.88 5.67
N ASP A 143 -4.25 -7.72 5.12
CA ASP A 143 -3.78 -6.57 5.89
C ASP A 143 -4.87 -6.01 6.81
N TYR A 144 -6.12 -5.93 6.35
CA TYR A 144 -7.25 -5.41 7.13
C TYR A 144 -7.48 -6.23 8.42
N TYR A 145 -7.52 -7.56 8.29
CA TYR A 145 -7.69 -8.44 9.46
C TYR A 145 -6.49 -8.41 10.42
N THR A 146 -5.28 -8.30 9.88
CA THR A 146 -4.06 -8.36 10.68
C THR A 146 -3.81 -7.05 11.42
N SER A 147 -3.95 -5.91 10.73
CA SER A 147 -3.71 -4.58 11.29
C SER A 147 -4.68 -4.22 12.43
N GLY A 148 -5.95 -4.64 12.33
CA GLY A 148 -6.93 -4.44 13.40
C GLY A 148 -6.57 -5.20 14.68
N ARG A 149 -5.95 -6.38 14.55
CA ARG A 149 -5.53 -7.19 15.70
C ARG A 149 -4.33 -6.58 16.43
N ASP A 150 -3.35 -6.07 15.68
CA ASP A 150 -2.13 -5.49 16.25
C ASP A 150 -2.40 -4.17 17.00
N GLY A 151 -3.32 -3.33 16.50
CA GLY A 151 -3.74 -2.09 17.17
C GLY A 151 -4.53 -2.34 18.47
N ASN A 152 -5.35 -3.39 18.49
CA ASN A 152 -6.10 -3.78 19.69
C ASN A 152 -5.21 -4.35 20.80
N LEU A 153 -4.07 -4.94 20.44
CA LEU A 153 -3.08 -5.44 21.40
C LEU A 153 -2.36 -4.29 22.10
N GLN A 154 -1.80 -3.33 21.36
CA GLN A 154 -1.07 -2.20 21.95
C GLN A 154 -1.95 -1.36 22.87
N ASN A 155 -3.18 -1.05 22.42
CA ASN A 155 -4.15 -0.32 23.23
C ASN A 155 -4.49 -1.04 24.54
N GLY A 156 -4.58 -2.37 24.50
CA GLY A 156 -4.81 -3.20 25.68
C GLY A 156 -3.65 -3.13 26.67
N ILE A 157 -2.41 -3.15 26.18
CA ILE A 157 -1.20 -3.07 27.01
C ILE A 157 -1.08 -1.70 27.69
N THR A 158 -1.31 -0.61 26.96
CA THR A 158 -1.28 0.74 27.56
C THR A 158 -2.30 0.87 28.69
N LEU A 159 -3.54 0.43 28.48
CA LEU A 159 -4.59 0.43 29.52
C LEU A 159 -4.21 -0.45 30.71
N PHE A 160 -3.66 -1.63 30.46
CA PHE A 160 -3.21 -2.53 31.50
C PHE A 160 -2.06 -1.92 32.33
N LEU A 161 -1.06 -1.30 31.70
CA LEU A 161 0.06 -0.69 32.42
C LEU A 161 -0.42 0.46 33.30
N ARG A 162 -1.37 1.28 32.82
CA ARG A 162 -1.99 2.34 33.62
C ARG A 162 -2.75 1.79 34.83
N ASP A 163 -3.57 0.76 34.65
CA ASP A 163 -4.25 0.07 35.76
C ASP A 163 -3.24 -0.58 36.73
N LEU A 164 -2.13 -1.12 36.21
CA LEU A 164 -1.09 -1.77 37.00
C LEU A 164 -0.41 -0.80 37.96
N VAL A 165 -0.16 0.43 37.51
CA VAL A 165 0.33 1.52 38.37
C VAL A 165 -0.63 1.80 39.51
N GLU A 166 -1.93 1.93 39.23
CA GLU A 166 -2.96 2.21 40.24
C GLU A 166 -3.01 1.12 41.32
N VAL A 167 -3.00 -0.14 40.90
CA VAL A 167 -2.98 -1.27 41.85
C VAL A 167 -1.64 -1.32 42.59
N ARG A 168 -0.52 -1.03 41.94
CA ARG A 168 0.81 -1.03 42.60
C ARG A 168 0.90 0.05 43.68
N LYS A 169 0.30 1.22 43.47
CA LYS A 169 0.20 2.31 44.48
C LYS A 169 -0.52 1.88 45.77
N SER A 170 -1.38 0.85 45.70
CA SER A 170 -2.03 0.27 46.89
C SER A 170 -1.13 -0.64 47.73
N GLY A 171 0.10 -0.90 47.29
CA GLY A 171 1.09 -1.71 48.01
C GLY A 171 1.13 -3.19 47.63
N MET A 172 0.26 -3.66 46.71
CA MET A 172 0.31 -5.04 46.20
C MET A 172 1.63 -5.34 45.47
N SER A 173 2.18 -6.54 45.61
CA SER A 173 3.36 -6.96 44.84
C SER A 173 3.05 -6.99 43.34
N PRO A 174 4.05 -6.77 42.45
CA PRO A 174 3.82 -6.74 41.00
C PRO A 174 3.07 -7.96 40.45
N GLU A 175 3.41 -9.16 40.93
CA GLU A 175 2.81 -10.44 40.52
C GLU A 175 1.35 -10.53 40.95
N LYS A 176 1.05 -10.11 42.18
CA LYS A 176 -0.32 -10.06 42.70
C LYS A 176 -1.16 -9.03 41.97
N SER A 177 -0.57 -7.88 41.62
CA SER A 177 -1.23 -6.85 40.81
C SER A 177 -1.57 -7.37 39.41
N ILE A 178 -0.66 -8.09 38.75
CA ILE A 178 -0.91 -8.76 37.47
C ILE A 178 -2.06 -9.77 37.60
N ALA A 179 -2.06 -10.58 38.66
CA ALA A 179 -3.10 -11.56 38.91
C ALA A 179 -4.47 -10.89 39.12
N ALA A 180 -4.53 -9.82 39.92
CA ALA A 180 -5.75 -9.06 40.19
C ALA A 180 -6.35 -8.43 38.92
N LEU A 181 -5.51 -7.94 38.01
CA LEU A 181 -5.94 -7.29 36.77
C LEU A 181 -6.28 -8.29 35.67
N SER A 182 -5.81 -9.54 35.74
CA SER A 182 -6.00 -10.54 34.68
C SER A 182 -7.46 -10.88 34.33
N GLY A 183 -8.41 -10.56 35.21
CA GLY A 183 -9.85 -10.71 34.97
C GLY A 183 -10.51 -9.53 34.24
N ARG A 184 -9.82 -8.39 34.07
CA ARG A 184 -10.36 -7.19 33.39
C ARG A 184 -10.27 -7.29 31.87
N ASN A 185 -11.09 -6.51 31.18
CA ASN A 185 -11.14 -6.48 29.72
C ASN A 185 -10.12 -5.51 29.12
N TYR A 186 -8.97 -6.03 28.70
CA TYR A 186 -7.93 -5.28 27.96
C TYR A 186 -7.95 -5.54 26.45
N LYS A 187 -9.12 -5.75 25.85
CA LYS A 187 -9.29 -5.97 24.39
C LYS A 187 -8.36 -7.10 23.89
N GLY A 188 -7.52 -6.82 22.89
CA GLY A 188 -6.61 -7.80 22.28
C GLY A 188 -5.54 -8.34 23.24
N PHE A 189 -5.25 -7.63 24.34
CA PHE A 189 -4.26 -8.05 25.33
C PHE A 189 -4.82 -9.02 26.38
N GLY A 190 -6.14 -9.02 26.63
CA GLY A 190 -6.73 -9.78 27.76
C GLY A 190 -6.42 -11.27 27.75
N ARG A 191 -6.40 -11.92 26.57
CA ARG A 191 -5.99 -13.33 26.44
C ARG A 191 -4.54 -13.54 26.87
N TYR A 192 -3.63 -12.71 26.38
CA TYR A 192 -2.21 -12.80 26.71
C TYR A 192 -1.97 -12.51 28.19
N LEU A 193 -2.67 -11.53 28.77
CA LEU A 193 -2.57 -11.21 30.19
C LEU A 193 -3.02 -12.38 31.07
N LYS A 194 -4.10 -13.08 30.70
CA LYS A 194 -4.57 -14.26 31.41
C LYS A 194 -3.52 -15.38 31.37
N ASP A 195 -2.94 -15.64 30.20
CA ASP A 195 -1.88 -16.64 30.03
C ASP A 195 -0.61 -16.28 30.85
N ILE A 196 -0.22 -15.00 30.85
CA ILE A 196 0.89 -14.48 31.66
C ILE A 196 0.61 -14.67 33.15
N SER A 197 -0.57 -14.26 33.62
CA SER A 197 -1.01 -14.38 35.02
C SER A 197 -1.01 -15.84 35.50
N THR A 198 -1.57 -16.77 34.71
CA THR A 198 -1.59 -18.19 35.07
C THR A 198 -0.17 -18.76 35.22
N LYS A 199 0.74 -18.40 34.32
CA LYS A 199 2.13 -18.88 34.37
C LYS A 199 2.94 -18.29 35.51
N ILE A 200 2.75 -17.01 35.81
CA ILE A 200 3.35 -16.37 36.99
C ILE A 200 2.88 -17.08 38.26
N ASN A 201 1.58 -17.34 38.39
CA ASN A 201 1.02 -18.06 39.54
C ASN A 201 1.52 -19.50 39.67
N TRP A 202 1.89 -20.15 38.55
CA TRP A 202 2.48 -21.48 38.53
C TRP A 202 4.02 -21.48 38.69
N GLY A 203 4.65 -20.31 38.90
CA GLY A 203 6.08 -20.20 39.15
C GLY A 203 6.96 -20.42 37.91
N TYR A 204 6.42 -20.23 36.70
CA TYR A 204 7.24 -20.29 35.49
C TYR A 204 8.22 -19.12 35.44
N PRO A 205 9.45 -19.31 34.89
CA PRO A 205 10.43 -18.24 34.78
C PRO A 205 9.92 -17.15 33.81
N LEU A 206 10.04 -15.87 34.20
CA LEU A 206 9.53 -14.72 33.44
C LEU A 206 10.09 -14.66 32.01
N ARG A 207 11.36 -15.02 31.84
CA ARG A 207 12.01 -15.17 30.53
C ARG A 207 11.31 -16.17 29.60
N GLN A 208 10.76 -17.27 30.13
CA GLN A 208 9.99 -18.23 29.34
C GLN A 208 8.62 -17.66 28.97
N ILE A 209 7.95 -16.99 29.92
CA ILE A 209 6.67 -16.32 29.68
C ILE A 209 6.80 -15.30 28.55
N TYR A 210 7.87 -14.48 28.59
CA TYR A 210 8.19 -13.54 27.54
C TYR A 210 8.41 -14.23 26.19
N LYS A 211 9.20 -15.31 26.11
CA LYS A 211 9.42 -16.05 24.86
C LYS A 211 8.12 -16.53 24.23
N GLU A 212 7.20 -17.05 25.02
CA GLU A 212 5.91 -17.54 24.52
C GLU A 212 4.98 -16.38 24.10
N PHE A 213 5.02 -15.26 24.82
CA PHE A 213 4.34 -14.03 24.39
C PHE A 213 4.92 -13.50 23.07
N ALA A 214 6.25 -13.43 22.96
CA ALA A 214 6.96 -12.96 21.78
C ALA A 214 6.72 -13.83 20.53
N ALA A 215 6.51 -15.14 20.72
CA ALA A 215 6.16 -16.04 19.62
C ALA A 215 4.74 -15.84 19.06
N SER A 216 3.84 -15.19 19.82
CA SER A 216 2.42 -15.05 19.47
C SER A 216 2.00 -13.61 19.14
N ALA A 217 2.63 -12.62 19.76
CA ALA A 217 2.39 -11.20 19.51
C ALA A 217 3.21 -10.69 18.30
N ASN A 218 2.54 -10.06 17.32
CA ASN A 218 3.19 -9.52 16.11
C ASN A 218 3.35 -7.99 16.16
N ASN A 219 3.46 -7.40 17.35
CA ASN A 219 3.58 -5.95 17.54
C ASN A 219 4.81 -5.62 18.39
N TRP A 220 5.71 -4.80 17.86
CA TRP A 220 6.98 -4.48 18.51
C TRP A 220 6.82 -3.69 19.79
N LEU A 221 5.98 -2.66 19.77
CA LEU A 221 5.78 -1.83 20.95
C LEU A 221 5.16 -2.67 22.09
N ALA A 222 4.30 -3.63 21.74
CA ALA A 222 3.79 -4.62 22.68
C ALA A 222 4.90 -5.53 23.24
N LEU A 223 5.82 -6.01 22.40
CA LEU A 223 6.96 -6.82 22.86
C LEU A 223 7.88 -6.04 23.79
N VAL A 224 8.20 -4.80 23.47
CA VAL A 224 9.07 -3.95 24.30
C VAL A 224 8.42 -3.69 25.64
N ASN A 225 7.15 -3.27 25.66
CA ASN A 225 6.44 -2.97 26.90
C ASN A 225 6.36 -4.17 27.84
N ILE A 226 6.03 -5.36 27.31
CA ILE A 226 5.95 -6.58 28.12
C ILE A 226 7.34 -7.10 28.51
N TYR A 227 8.33 -6.97 27.64
CA TYR A 227 9.72 -7.28 27.98
C TYR A 227 10.19 -6.44 29.16
N LEU A 228 10.06 -5.12 29.07
CA LEU A 228 10.48 -4.19 30.11
C LEU A 228 9.72 -4.44 31.42
N LEU A 229 8.43 -4.74 31.35
CA LEU A 229 7.65 -5.10 32.53
C LEU A 229 8.20 -6.35 33.22
N LEU A 230 8.37 -7.45 32.47
CA LEU A 230 8.83 -8.73 33.02
C LEU A 230 10.27 -8.65 33.53
N ASP A 231 11.16 -7.98 32.79
CA ASP A 231 12.56 -7.77 33.17
C ASP A 231 12.66 -6.93 34.45
N THR A 232 11.87 -5.85 34.54
CA THR A 232 11.79 -5.01 35.75
C THR A 232 11.32 -5.80 36.97
N ILE A 233 10.39 -6.75 36.80
CA ILE A 233 9.94 -7.63 37.90
C ILE A 233 11.02 -8.64 38.25
N GLU A 234 11.69 -9.25 37.27
CA GLU A 234 12.73 -10.27 37.45
C GLU A 234 13.92 -9.75 38.28
N VAL A 235 14.37 -8.52 38.01
CA VAL A 235 15.49 -7.89 38.74
C VAL A 235 15.07 -7.28 40.09
N GLY A 236 13.81 -7.43 40.50
CA GLY A 236 13.26 -6.84 41.72
C GLY A 236 12.98 -5.33 41.65
N GLY A 237 13.05 -4.75 40.44
CA GLY A 237 12.81 -3.33 40.14
C GLY A 237 11.33 -2.94 39.99
N GLY A 238 10.38 -3.82 40.31
CA GLY A 238 8.92 -3.59 40.26
C GLY A 238 8.40 -2.58 41.30
N THR A 239 9.11 -1.47 41.48
CA THR A 239 8.70 -0.31 42.27
C THR A 239 7.54 0.42 41.60
N VAL A 240 6.82 1.25 42.36
CA VAL A 240 5.74 2.08 41.81
C VAL A 240 6.29 3.01 40.72
N ASP A 241 7.45 3.64 40.96
CA ASP A 241 8.04 4.64 40.08
C ASP A 241 8.53 4.02 38.75
N SER A 242 9.08 2.80 38.79
CA SER A 242 9.52 2.10 37.58
C SER A 242 8.34 1.69 36.69
N ILE A 243 7.24 1.22 37.30
CA ILE A 243 6.02 0.86 36.56
C ILE A 243 5.30 2.11 36.04
N GLU A 244 5.29 3.23 36.80
CA GLU A 244 4.79 4.53 36.34
C GLU A 244 5.58 4.99 35.10
N SER A 245 6.91 4.97 35.17
CA SER A 245 7.78 5.33 34.04
C SER A 245 7.50 4.48 32.79
N LEU A 246 7.22 3.18 32.98
CA LEU A 246 6.87 2.28 31.88
C LEU A 246 5.47 2.56 31.30
N ALA A 247 4.49 2.90 32.15
CA ALA A 247 3.16 3.28 31.72
C ALA A 247 3.19 4.60 30.93
N GLU A 248 3.90 5.61 31.43
CA GLU A 248 4.14 6.88 30.74
C GLU A 248 4.84 6.65 29.39
N PHE A 249 5.90 5.85 29.36
CA PHE A 249 6.57 5.49 28.10
C PHE A 249 5.60 4.84 27.09
N SER A 250 4.75 3.91 27.55
CA SER A 250 3.77 3.23 26.70
C SER A 250 2.66 4.17 26.20
N GLU A 251 2.25 5.14 27.00
CA GLU A 251 1.28 6.17 26.63
C GLU A 251 1.88 7.18 25.64
N SER A 252 3.05 7.74 25.94
CA SER A 252 3.76 8.66 25.05
C SER A 252 4.11 8.01 23.72
N SER A 253 4.55 6.74 23.72
CA SER A 253 4.81 6.00 22.48
C SER A 253 3.56 5.81 21.63
N LYS A 254 2.41 5.54 22.28
CA LYS A 254 1.13 5.44 21.59
C LYS A 254 0.69 6.79 21.02
N GLN A 255 0.77 7.86 21.82
CA GLN A 255 0.42 9.21 21.41
C GLN A 255 1.29 9.66 20.22
N LEU A 256 2.59 9.38 20.26
CA LEU A 256 3.51 9.69 19.16
C LEU A 256 3.11 9.01 17.85
N GLU A 257 2.69 7.74 17.88
CA GLU A 257 2.24 7.03 16.69
C GLU A 257 0.88 7.55 16.18
N GLU A 258 -0.02 7.94 17.09
CA GLU A 258 -1.30 8.59 16.74
C GLU A 258 -1.09 9.98 16.12
N GLU A 259 -0.19 10.80 16.68
CA GLU A 259 0.19 12.11 16.15
C GLU A 259 0.86 11.98 14.79
N LYS A 260 1.83 11.07 14.64
CA LYS A 260 2.47 10.79 13.34
C LYS A 260 1.43 10.41 12.29
N LYS A 261 0.47 9.54 12.63
CA LYS A 261 -0.60 9.17 11.71
C LYS A 261 -1.51 10.36 11.39
N ALA A 262 -1.84 11.20 12.36
CA ALA A 262 -2.66 12.40 12.16
C ALA A 262 -1.98 13.43 11.24
N VAL A 263 -0.65 13.59 11.35
CA VAL A 263 0.13 14.48 10.48
C VAL A 263 0.22 13.94 9.05
N LEU A 264 0.32 12.62 8.87
CA LEU A 264 0.46 12.00 7.55
C LEU A 264 -0.87 11.79 6.81
N MET A 265 -1.98 11.66 7.53
CA MET A 265 -3.29 11.35 6.94
C MET A 265 -3.76 12.38 5.91
N PRO A 266 -3.62 13.72 6.12
CA PRO A 266 -3.98 14.71 5.10
C PRO A 266 -3.15 14.59 3.81
N LEU A 267 -1.90 14.13 3.89
CA LEU A 267 -1.00 14.00 2.74
C LEU A 267 -1.39 12.84 1.81
N VAL A 268 -2.28 11.93 2.23
CA VAL A 268 -2.80 10.83 1.41
C VAL A 268 -3.45 11.34 0.13
N ILE A 269 -4.09 12.52 0.15
CA ILE A 269 -4.83 13.04 -1.00
C ILE A 269 -3.94 13.42 -2.18
N VAL A 270 -2.67 13.76 -1.93
CA VAL A 270 -1.76 14.29 -2.93
C VAL A 270 -1.47 13.26 -4.05
N PRO A 271 -1.10 12.00 -3.74
CA PRO A 271 -1.06 10.91 -4.70
C PRO A 271 -2.34 10.70 -5.52
N TYR A 272 -3.51 10.89 -4.90
CA TYR A 272 -4.81 10.73 -5.59
C TYR A 272 -5.04 11.82 -6.62
N ILE A 273 -4.75 13.06 -6.26
CA ILE A 273 -4.78 14.20 -7.20
C ILE A 273 -3.77 13.95 -8.32
N GLY A 274 -2.56 13.49 -7.99
CA GLY A 274 -1.52 13.15 -8.96
C GLY A 274 -1.96 12.11 -9.99
N ALA A 275 -2.54 10.99 -9.53
CA ALA A 275 -3.05 9.95 -10.43
C ALA A 275 -4.22 10.46 -11.29
N ALA A 276 -5.14 11.25 -10.72
CA ALA A 276 -6.24 11.84 -11.47
C ALA A 276 -5.74 12.83 -12.53
N LEU A 277 -4.78 13.68 -12.20
CA LEU A 277 -4.16 14.63 -13.14
C LEU A 277 -3.38 13.90 -14.24
N LEU A 278 -2.56 12.90 -13.89
CA LEU A 278 -1.82 12.12 -14.89
C LEU A 278 -2.77 11.40 -15.85
N THR A 279 -3.79 10.73 -15.31
CA THR A 279 -4.81 10.05 -16.12
C THR A 279 -5.55 11.07 -16.97
N GLY A 280 -6.13 12.10 -16.37
CA GLY A 280 -6.92 13.11 -17.06
C GLY A 280 -6.13 13.83 -18.16
N THR A 281 -4.90 14.24 -17.90
CA THR A 281 -4.05 14.90 -18.92
C THR A 281 -3.71 13.95 -20.06
N THR A 282 -3.27 12.72 -19.78
CA THR A 282 -2.98 11.72 -20.82
C THR A 282 -4.19 11.46 -21.70
N VAL A 283 -5.36 11.34 -21.08
CA VAL A 283 -6.66 11.15 -21.72
C VAL A 283 -7.03 12.32 -22.61
N MET A 284 -6.92 13.56 -22.12
CA MET A 284 -7.21 14.77 -22.89
C MET A 284 -6.30 14.89 -24.12
N PHE A 285 -5.00 14.56 -23.97
CA PHE A 285 -4.07 14.58 -25.09
C PHE A 285 -4.41 13.54 -26.15
N LEU A 286 -4.72 12.31 -25.74
CA LEU A 286 -5.15 11.25 -26.65
C LEU A 286 -6.41 11.66 -27.43
N GLY A 287 -7.40 12.27 -26.77
CA GLY A 287 -8.59 12.80 -27.44
C GLY A 287 -8.29 13.94 -28.42
N PHE A 288 -7.42 14.88 -28.04
CA PHE A 288 -7.03 16.00 -28.91
C PHE A 288 -6.34 15.54 -30.19
N PHE A 289 -5.38 14.61 -30.09
CA PHE A 289 -4.69 14.05 -31.25
C PHE A 289 -5.52 13.01 -32.00
N GLY A 290 -6.49 12.39 -31.34
CA GLY A 290 -7.45 11.47 -31.94
C GLY A 290 -8.45 12.16 -32.87
N GLY A 291 -8.96 13.33 -32.49
CA GLY A 291 -9.98 14.06 -33.26
C GLY A 291 -9.44 15.07 -34.27
N SER A 292 -8.14 15.35 -34.29
CA SER A 292 -7.57 16.43 -35.10
C SER A 292 -7.05 15.93 -36.45
N ASN A 293 -7.62 16.46 -37.54
CA ASN A 293 -7.17 16.25 -38.93
C ASN A 293 -5.84 16.98 -39.22
N LEU A 294 -4.81 16.74 -38.41
CA LEU A 294 -3.49 17.39 -38.51
C LEU A 294 -2.64 16.86 -39.67
N GLY A 295 -3.21 16.08 -40.60
CA GLY A 295 -2.49 15.55 -41.77
C GLY A 295 -1.41 14.51 -41.44
N VAL A 296 -1.33 14.06 -40.19
CA VAL A 296 -0.43 12.99 -39.73
C VAL A 296 -1.30 11.76 -39.42
N SER A 297 -1.15 10.70 -40.21
CA SER A 297 -1.84 9.42 -39.97
C SER A 297 -1.16 8.68 -38.81
N ILE A 298 -1.51 9.05 -37.58
CA ILE A 298 -1.04 8.34 -36.39
C ILE A 298 -1.92 7.11 -36.18
N GLN A 299 -1.32 5.94 -35.95
CA GLN A 299 -2.06 4.75 -35.54
C GLN A 299 -2.59 4.94 -34.12
N GLN A 300 -3.79 5.51 -33.99
CA GLN A 300 -4.42 5.83 -32.69
C GLN A 300 -4.44 4.62 -31.76
N VAL A 301 -4.83 3.46 -32.26
CA VAL A 301 -4.84 2.21 -31.48
C VAL A 301 -3.49 1.90 -30.84
N MET A 302 -2.38 2.09 -31.57
CA MET A 302 -1.03 1.91 -31.02
C MET A 302 -0.72 2.95 -29.94
N LEU A 303 -1.10 4.22 -30.17
CA LEU A 303 -0.83 5.33 -29.25
C LEU A 303 -1.55 5.13 -27.90
N TYR A 304 -2.85 4.81 -27.93
CA TYR A 304 -3.65 4.50 -26.73
C TYR A 304 -3.01 3.36 -25.95
N ARG A 305 -2.58 2.33 -26.66
CA ARG A 305 -2.03 1.12 -26.08
C ARG A 305 -0.68 1.32 -25.43
N VAL A 306 0.20 2.07 -26.09
CA VAL A 306 1.54 2.38 -25.58
C VAL A 306 1.44 3.32 -24.38
N LEU A 307 0.60 4.36 -24.42
CA LEU A 307 0.51 5.36 -23.37
C LEU A 307 -0.28 4.90 -22.13
N LEU A 308 -1.44 4.25 -22.31
CA LEU A 308 -2.33 3.93 -21.19
C LEU A 308 -1.87 2.71 -20.37
N THR A 309 -1.20 1.74 -21.00
CA THR A 309 -0.73 0.53 -20.32
C THR A 309 0.22 0.81 -19.15
N PRO A 310 1.32 1.57 -19.31
CA PRO A 310 2.21 1.88 -18.20
C PRO A 310 1.61 2.85 -17.18
N LEU A 311 0.63 3.67 -17.59
CA LEU A 311 -0.09 4.55 -16.69
C LEU A 311 -0.83 3.76 -15.60
N SER A 312 -1.49 2.65 -15.96
CA SER A 312 -2.12 1.75 -14.99
C SER A 312 -1.12 1.17 -13.98
N ILE A 313 0.07 0.79 -14.44
CA ILE A 313 1.15 0.29 -13.57
C ILE A 313 1.61 1.40 -12.61
N HIS A 314 1.80 2.61 -13.12
CA HIS A 314 2.25 3.75 -12.33
C HIS A 314 1.23 4.14 -11.25
N CYS A 315 -0.07 4.21 -11.58
CA CYS A 315 -1.12 4.48 -10.59
C CYS A 315 -1.17 3.40 -9.48
N PHE A 316 -0.94 2.14 -9.84
CA PHE A 316 -0.84 1.05 -8.87
C PHE A 316 0.39 1.19 -7.95
N THR A 317 1.59 1.41 -8.50
CA THR A 317 2.81 1.55 -7.70
C THR A 317 2.75 2.79 -6.81
N LEU A 318 2.14 3.86 -7.28
CA LEU A 318 1.89 5.08 -6.54
C LEU A 318 0.98 4.85 -5.32
N GLY A 319 0.00 3.96 -5.43
CA GLY A 319 -0.79 3.53 -4.27
C GLY A 319 0.01 2.72 -3.25
N LEU A 320 0.91 1.83 -3.69
CA LEU A 320 1.80 1.11 -2.79
C LEU A 320 2.72 2.04 -2.01
N VAL A 321 3.34 3.00 -2.70
CA VAL A 321 4.20 4.02 -2.08
C VAL A 321 3.39 4.85 -1.08
N THR A 322 2.19 5.30 -1.44
CA THR A 322 1.31 6.08 -0.56
C THR A 322 1.04 5.37 0.76
N GLY A 323 0.69 4.08 0.72
CA GLY A 323 0.45 3.32 1.95
C GLY A 323 1.70 3.13 2.80
N LYS A 324 2.85 2.91 2.17
CA LYS A 324 4.13 2.79 2.88
C LYS A 324 4.49 4.07 3.61
N ILE A 325 4.37 5.22 2.95
CA ILE A 325 4.75 6.49 3.56
C ILE A 325 3.78 6.88 4.68
N VAL A 326 2.47 6.66 4.52
CA VAL A 326 1.46 7.10 5.49
C VAL A 326 1.34 6.15 6.68
N SER A 327 1.36 4.84 6.44
CA SER A 327 1.08 3.82 7.46
C SER A 327 2.32 3.01 7.88
N GLY A 328 3.50 3.34 7.35
CA GLY A 328 4.76 2.67 7.66
C GLY A 328 4.95 1.28 7.07
N ARG A 329 3.96 0.74 6.35
CA ARG A 329 3.93 -0.64 5.84
C ARG A 329 3.47 -0.67 4.40
N VAL A 330 4.12 -1.48 3.55
CA VAL A 330 3.74 -1.62 2.13
C VAL A 330 2.38 -2.30 2.00
N SER A 331 2.05 -3.23 2.90
CA SER A 331 0.74 -3.92 2.92
C SER A 331 -0.46 -2.96 3.07
N ALA A 332 -0.29 -1.86 3.79
CA ALA A 332 -1.30 -0.81 3.90
C ALA A 332 -1.53 -0.07 2.56
N GLY A 333 -0.59 -0.18 1.62
CA GLY A 333 -0.66 0.37 0.27
C GLY A 333 -1.56 -0.42 -0.67
N PHE A 334 -1.88 -1.68 -0.39
CA PHE A 334 -2.77 -2.47 -1.26
C PHE A 334 -4.14 -1.82 -1.45
N LYS A 335 -4.72 -1.24 -0.38
CA LYS A 335 -5.99 -0.51 -0.46
C LYS A 335 -5.88 0.71 -1.40
N HIS A 336 -4.79 1.46 -1.31
CA HIS A 336 -4.56 2.66 -2.11
C HIS A 336 -4.27 2.29 -3.56
N ALA A 337 -3.50 1.23 -3.79
CA ALA A 337 -3.19 0.71 -5.11
C ALA A 337 -4.45 0.25 -5.86
N VAL A 338 -5.39 -0.43 -5.18
CA VAL A 338 -6.69 -0.80 -5.76
C VAL A 338 -7.50 0.45 -6.12
N ILE A 339 -7.64 1.41 -5.19
CA ILE A 339 -8.45 2.60 -5.45
C ILE A 339 -7.87 3.44 -6.58
N LEU A 340 -6.56 3.66 -6.62
CA LEU A 340 -5.91 4.45 -7.68
C LEU A 340 -5.94 3.74 -9.03
N SER A 341 -5.87 2.41 -9.04
CA SER A 341 -6.09 1.61 -10.25
C SER A 341 -7.51 1.79 -10.79
N LEU A 342 -8.51 1.88 -9.92
CA LEU A 342 -9.89 2.18 -10.31
C LEU A 342 -10.05 3.62 -10.82
N VAL A 343 -9.35 4.59 -10.21
CA VAL A 343 -9.31 5.97 -10.71
C VAL A 343 -8.71 6.02 -12.12
N ALA A 344 -7.61 5.29 -12.36
CA ALA A 344 -7.02 5.18 -13.69
C ALA A 344 -8.00 4.56 -14.70
N LEU A 345 -8.67 3.47 -14.33
CA LEU A 345 -9.69 2.83 -15.18
C LEU A 345 -10.86 3.75 -15.49
N GLY A 346 -11.34 4.50 -14.48
CA GLY A 346 -12.40 5.49 -14.64
C GLY A 346 -12.01 6.64 -15.57
N GLY A 347 -10.76 7.12 -15.47
CA GLY A 347 -10.25 8.13 -16.40
C GLY A 347 -10.11 7.60 -17.83
N ILE A 348 -9.65 6.36 -18.02
CA ILE A 348 -9.61 5.70 -19.34
C ILE A 348 -11.02 5.54 -19.92
N TRP A 349 -11.99 5.19 -19.08
CA TRP A 349 -13.39 5.06 -19.49
C TRP A 349 -13.97 6.41 -19.94
N LEU A 350 -13.65 7.47 -19.18
CA LEU A 350 -14.08 8.83 -19.48
C LEU A 350 -13.64 9.28 -20.89
N VAL A 351 -12.43 8.90 -21.36
CA VAL A 351 -12.01 9.13 -22.77
C VAL A 351 -13.03 8.60 -23.77
N SER A 352 -13.46 7.36 -23.52
CA SER A 352 -14.21 6.58 -24.49
C SER A 352 -15.67 7.04 -24.54
N SER A 353 -16.16 7.55 -23.41
CA SER A 353 -17.46 8.23 -23.32
C SER A 353 -17.44 9.67 -23.83
N MET A 354 -16.29 10.34 -23.72
CA MET A 354 -16.05 11.70 -24.21
C MET A 354 -15.49 11.67 -25.63
N ASP A 355 -16.00 10.78 -26.49
CA ASP A 355 -16.00 11.06 -27.92
C ASP A 355 -16.74 12.40 -28.09
N MET A 356 -15.97 13.50 -27.99
CA MET A 356 -16.43 14.84 -28.26
C MET A 356 -16.83 14.78 -29.71
N GLY A 357 -18.14 14.72 -29.93
CA GLY A 357 -18.75 14.53 -31.24
C GLY A 357 -18.10 15.35 -32.33
N GLY A 358 -17.10 14.75 -32.97
CA GLY A 358 -16.79 14.94 -34.37
C GLY A 358 -17.72 14.03 -35.16
N GLY A 359 -19.03 14.19 -34.93
CA GLY A 359 -20.03 13.65 -35.82
C GLY A 359 -19.85 14.32 -37.18
N LEU A 360 -19.21 13.59 -38.09
CA LEU A 360 -19.40 13.79 -39.51
C LEU A 360 -20.89 13.60 -39.83
N ILE A 361 -21.58 14.72 -40.00
CA ILE A 361 -22.56 14.89 -41.08
C ILE A 361 -21.92 15.84 -42.08
#